data_AF-A0A9D8DMA5-F1
#
_entry.id   AF-A0A9D8DMA5-F1
#
_cell.length_a   1.000
_cell.length_b   1.000
_cell.length_c   1.000
_cell.angle_alpha   90.00
_cell.angle_beta   90.00
_cell.angle_gamma   90.00
#
_symmetry.space_group_name_H-M   'P 1'
#
loop_
_entity.id
_entity.type
_entity.pdbx_description
1 polymer ?
#
loop_
_entity_poly.entity_id
_entity_poly.type
_entity_poly.pdbx_seq_one_letter_code
_entity_poly.pdbx_strand_id
1 'polypeptide(L)'
;MDHCQKAFHRMQHYLDGELRVWRRWSVRRHIRRCPPCADGFVYEIEFRQVIATRCRDEMPDDLKRRIVSALGCEGAEQTQRSAGRTTGSAERSRPGVEEGLT
;
A
#
# COMPACT_ATOMS: atom_id res chain seq x y z
N MET A 1 -3.81 33.58 4.37
CA MET A 1 -4.56 32.38 4.81
C MET A 1 -5.24 31.67 3.63
N ASP A 2 -5.77 32.38 2.62
CA ASP A 2 -6.51 31.80 1.48
C ASP A 2 -5.72 30.89 0.52
N HIS A 3 -4.39 30.98 0.51
CA HIS A 3 -3.54 30.18 -0.37
C HIS A 3 -3.44 28.73 0.09
N CYS A 4 -3.47 28.48 1.40
CA CYS A 4 -3.33 27.15 2.00
C CYS A 4 -4.63 26.33 1.84
N GLN A 5 -5.81 26.94 2.02
CA GLN A 5 -7.09 26.24 1.85
C GLN A 5 -7.32 25.81 0.39
N LYS A 6 -6.98 26.68 -0.57
CA LYS A 6 -6.99 26.33 -1.99
C LYS A 6 -5.94 25.26 -2.33
N ALA A 7 -4.80 25.27 -1.65
CA ALA A 7 -3.78 24.24 -1.81
C ALA A 7 -4.25 22.88 -1.27
N PHE A 8 -4.98 22.87 -0.15
CA PHE A 8 -5.55 21.65 0.44
C PHE A 8 -6.54 20.96 -0.51
N HIS A 9 -7.49 21.70 -1.09
CA HIS A 9 -8.42 21.12 -2.06
C HIS A 9 -7.70 20.56 -3.31
N ARG A 10 -6.66 21.27 -3.78
CA ARG A 10 -5.83 20.78 -4.90
C ARG A 10 -4.93 19.62 -4.50
N MET A 11 -4.60 19.46 -3.23
CA MET A 11 -3.82 18.35 -2.70
C MET A 11 -4.65 17.07 -2.68
N GLN A 12 -5.93 17.14 -2.31
CA GLN A 12 -6.83 15.98 -2.33
C GLN A 12 -6.96 15.39 -3.75
N HIS A 13 -7.30 16.21 -4.74
CA HIS A 13 -7.28 15.79 -6.15
C HIS A 13 -5.90 15.30 -6.61
N TYR A 14 -4.80 15.78 -6.00
CA TYR A 14 -3.44 15.37 -6.39
C TYR A 14 -3.17 13.94 -5.96
N LEU A 15 -3.66 13.57 -4.78
CA LEU A 15 -3.60 12.23 -4.25
C LEU A 15 -4.55 11.28 -4.98
N ASP A 16 -5.68 11.77 -5.51
CA ASP A 16 -6.61 10.99 -6.34
C ASP A 16 -6.14 10.84 -7.80
N GLY A 17 -5.08 11.55 -8.18
CA GLY A 17 -4.54 11.51 -9.54
C GLY A 17 -5.30 12.36 -10.57
N GLU A 18 -6.34 13.09 -10.15
CA GLU A 18 -7.26 13.83 -11.02
C GLU A 18 -6.71 15.18 -11.55
N LEU A 19 -5.48 15.57 -11.19
CA LEU A 19 -4.89 16.82 -11.71
C LEU A 19 -4.05 16.65 -12.96
N ARG A 20 -4.23 17.63 -13.85
CA ARG A 20 -3.32 17.97 -14.96
C ARG A 20 -1.90 18.27 -14.44
N VAL A 21 -0.89 17.94 -15.26
CA VAL A 21 0.55 18.00 -14.94
C VAL A 21 1.00 19.34 -14.34
N TRP A 22 0.52 20.47 -14.87
CA TRP A 22 0.90 21.80 -14.38
C TRP A 22 0.41 22.08 -12.95
N ARG A 23 -0.80 21.62 -12.60
CA ARG A 23 -1.36 21.85 -11.26
C ARG A 23 -0.67 20.99 -10.20
N ARG A 24 -0.22 19.79 -10.57
CA ARG A 24 0.63 18.91 -9.75
C ARG A 24 1.92 19.62 -9.33
N TRP A 25 2.56 20.34 -10.25
CA TRP A 25 3.76 21.12 -9.93
C TRP A 25 3.49 22.24 -8.93
N SER A 26 2.38 22.96 -9.11
CA SER A 26 1.96 24.03 -8.18
C SER A 26 1.73 23.51 -6.76
N VAL A 27 1.08 22.36 -6.60
CA VAL A 27 0.84 21.74 -5.28
C VAL A 27 2.17 21.30 -4.65
N ARG A 28 3.04 20.63 -5.41
CA ARG A 28 4.37 20.20 -4.93
C ARG A 28 5.24 21.37 -4.49
N ARG A 29 5.21 22.49 -5.22
CA ARG A 29 5.92 23.72 -4.84
C ARG A 29 5.39 24.32 -3.54
N HIS A 30 4.08 24.28 -3.33
CA HIS A 30 3.46 24.80 -2.12
C HIS A 30 3.82 23.93 -0.90
N ILE A 31 3.68 22.61 -0.99
CA ILE A 31 4.05 21.66 0.07
C ILE A 31 5.50 21.85 0.51
N ARG A 32 6.44 22.06 -0.43
CA ARG A 32 7.86 22.31 -0.11
C ARG A 32 8.14 23.64 0.60
N ARG A 33 7.25 24.63 0.47
CA ARG A 33 7.45 25.98 1.02
C ARG A 33 6.62 26.24 2.28
N CYS A 34 5.65 25.39 2.58
CA CYS A 34 4.66 25.58 3.63
C CYS A 34 4.65 24.35 4.53
N PRO A 35 5.39 24.37 5.66
CA PRO A 35 5.42 23.27 6.63
C PRO A 35 4.04 22.74 7.06
N PRO A 36 3.03 23.57 7.40
CA PRO A 36 1.73 23.04 7.84
C PRO A 36 0.99 22.28 6.73
N CYS A 37 1.22 22.62 5.46
CA CYS A 37 0.66 21.87 4.35
C CYS A 37 1.45 20.59 4.03
N ALA A 38 2.72 20.52 4.41
CA ALA A 38 3.50 19.29 4.34
C ALA A 38 3.04 18.27 5.39
N ASP A 39 2.82 18.73 6.61
CA ASP A 39 2.31 17.87 7.70
C ASP A 39 0.92 17.32 7.35
N GLY A 40 0.02 18.17 6.84
CA GLY A 40 -1.29 17.74 6.36
C GLY A 40 -1.24 16.74 5.20
N PHE A 41 -0.20 16.81 4.35
CA PHE A 41 0.01 15.87 3.25
C PHE A 41 0.47 14.49 3.76
N VAL A 42 1.37 14.46 4.74
CA VAL A 42 1.82 13.22 5.38
C VAL A 42 0.64 12.54 6.09
N TYR A 43 -0.14 13.31 6.85
CA TYR A 43 -1.35 12.82 7.50
C TYR A 43 -2.32 12.15 6.50
N GLU A 44 -2.58 12.79 5.37
CA GLU A 44 -3.50 12.26 4.36
C GLU A 44 -3.00 10.94 3.73
N ILE A 45 -1.69 10.79 3.53
CA ILE A 45 -1.10 9.53 3.06
C ILE A 45 -1.30 8.42 4.09
N GLU A 46 -0.96 8.70 5.35
CA GLU A 46 -1.13 7.75 6.45
C GLU A 46 -2.60 7.38 6.63
N PHE A 47 -3.50 8.36 6.54
CA PHE A 47 -4.94 8.16 6.61
C PHE A 47 -5.44 7.23 5.50
N ARG A 48 -5.03 7.44 4.25
CA ARG A 48 -5.36 6.55 3.12
C ARG A 48 -4.80 5.15 3.32
N GLN A 49 -3.60 5.01 3.88
CA GLN A 49 -3.02 3.71 4.19
C GLN A 49 -3.82 2.97 5.27
N VAL A 50 -4.27 3.68 6.31
CA VAL A 50 -5.14 3.12 7.35
C VAL A 50 -6.48 2.69 6.77
N ILE A 51 -7.13 3.52 5.95
CA ILE A 51 -8.39 3.17 5.28
C ILE A 51 -8.19 1.93 4.40
N ALA A 52 -7.16 1.90 3.55
CA ALA A 52 -6.89 0.75 2.68
C ALA A 52 -6.59 -0.54 3.48
N THR A 53 -6.08 -0.41 4.71
CA THR A 53 -5.81 -1.56 5.57
C THR A 53 -7.06 -2.04 6.30
N ARG A 54 -7.90 -1.12 6.78
CA ARG A 54 -9.06 -1.40 7.64
C ARG A 54 -10.35 -1.66 6.87
N CYS A 55 -10.54 -1.00 5.74
CA CYS A 55 -11.70 -1.13 4.87
C CYS A 55 -11.43 -2.10 3.71
N ARG A 56 -10.78 -3.23 4.00
CA ARG A 56 -10.63 -4.32 3.05
C ARG A 56 -11.84 -5.24 3.19
N ASP A 57 -12.85 -5.00 2.38
CA ASP A 57 -13.98 -5.91 2.23
C ASP A 57 -13.61 -6.99 1.21
N GLU A 58 -13.90 -8.25 1.55
CA GLU A 58 -13.68 -9.37 0.65
C GLU A 58 -14.68 -9.27 -0.50
N MET A 59 -14.18 -9.02 -1.72
CA MET A 59 -15.04 -8.92 -2.90
C MET A 59 -15.70 -10.28 -3.18
N PRO A 60 -17.04 -10.36 -3.27
CA PRO A 60 -17.74 -11.60 -3.57
C PRO A 60 -17.26 -12.23 -4.88
N ASP A 61 -17.06 -13.55 -4.87
CA ASP A 61 -16.49 -14.28 -6.03
C ASP A 61 -17.33 -14.14 -7.30
N ASP A 62 -18.64 -13.97 -7.16
CA ASP A 62 -19.52 -13.71 -8.30
C ASP A 62 -19.20 -12.38 -9.00
N LEU A 63 -18.97 -11.33 -8.22
CA LEU A 63 -18.58 -10.03 -8.77
C LEU A 63 -17.18 -10.10 -9.38
N LYS A 64 -16.25 -10.85 -8.77
CA LYS A 64 -14.92 -11.08 -9.36
C LYS A 64 -15.03 -11.71 -10.74
N ARG A 65 -15.80 -12.79 -10.88
CA ARG A 65 -16.02 -13.48 -12.17
C ARG A 65 -16.60 -12.56 -13.23
N ARG A 66 -17.60 -11.74 -12.87
CA ARG A 66 -18.23 -10.78 -13.78
C ARG A 66 -17.24 -9.72 -14.27
N ILE A 67 -16.40 -9.18 -13.39
CA ILE A 67 -15.37 -8.20 -13.75
C ILE A 67 -14.33 -8.84 -14.68
N VAL A 68 -13.84 -10.04 -14.33
CA VAL A 68 -12.84 -10.76 -15.13
C VAL A 68 -13.38 -11.07 -16.54
N SER A 69 -14.64 -11.50 -16.64
CA SER A 69 -15.33 -11.72 -17.92
C SER A 69 -15.49 -10.43 -18.72
N ALA A 70 -15.86 -9.32 -18.08
CA ALA A 70 -15.99 -8.02 -18.73
C ALA A 70 -14.64 -7.46 -19.23
N LEU A 71 -13.54 -7.79 -18.54
CA LEU A 71 -12.19 -7.40 -18.93
C LEU A 71 -11.56 -8.34 -19.98
N GLY A 72 -12.21 -9.47 -20.32
CA GLY A 72 -11.68 -10.45 -21.26
C GLY A 72 -10.45 -11.20 -20.74
N CYS A 73 -10.18 -11.16 -19.43
CA CYS A 73 -9.04 -11.84 -18.82
C CYS A 73 -9.36 -13.31 -18.56
N GLU A 74 -9.29 -14.16 -19.58
CA GLU A 74 -9.37 -15.60 -19.41
C GLU A 74 -8.09 -16.12 -18.71
N GLY A 75 -8.09 -16.18 -17.37
CA GLY A 75 -7.11 -16.91 -16.58
C GLY A 75 -6.15 -16.08 -15.72
N ALA A 76 -6.54 -15.80 -14.48
CA ALA A 76 -5.62 -15.41 -13.40
C ALA A 76 -6.00 -16.12 -12.09
N GLU A 77 -6.12 -17.44 -12.16
CA GLU A 77 -6.36 -18.31 -11.01
C GLU A 77 -5.03 -18.61 -10.31
N GLN A 78 -4.41 -17.65 -9.62
CA GLN A 78 -3.06 -17.85 -9.07
C GLN A 78 -2.66 -16.83 -7.98
N THR A 79 -3.38 -16.72 -6.84
CA THR A 79 -2.81 -16.01 -5.65
C THR A 79 -3.16 -16.62 -4.28
N GLN A 80 -3.94 -17.69 -4.17
CA GLN A 80 -4.30 -18.25 -2.84
C GLN A 80 -3.64 -19.60 -2.49
N ARG A 81 -2.60 -20.04 -3.21
CA ARG A 81 -1.96 -21.36 -3.01
C ARG A 81 -0.67 -21.39 -2.18
N SER A 82 -0.19 -20.29 -1.60
CA SER A 82 1.11 -20.25 -0.91
C SER A 82 1.08 -20.16 0.63
N ALA A 83 -0.07 -20.23 1.30
CA ALA A 83 -0.15 -20.19 2.77
C ALA A 83 -0.33 -21.58 3.41
N GLY A 84 0.39 -22.61 2.93
CA GLY A 84 0.28 -23.98 3.43
C GLY A 84 1.54 -24.81 3.23
N ARG A 85 2.64 -24.46 3.92
CA ARG A 85 3.72 -25.41 4.23
C ARG A 85 4.16 -25.22 5.68
N THR A 86 3.49 -25.95 6.55
CA THR A 86 3.97 -26.31 7.88
C THR A 86 5.21 -27.18 7.73
N THR A 87 6.38 -26.69 8.13
CA THR A 87 7.54 -27.57 8.40
C THR A 87 7.66 -27.72 9.90
N GLY A 88 6.96 -28.73 10.43
CA GLY A 88 7.23 -29.28 11.76
C GLY A 88 8.29 -30.38 11.66
N SER A 89 9.34 -30.22 12.46
CA SER A 89 10.26 -31.22 13.06
C SER A 89 10.89 -32.33 12.21
N ALA A 90 12.22 -32.37 12.26
CA ALA A 90 12.95 -33.62 12.46
C ALA A 90 14.21 -33.38 13.29
N GLU A 91 14.13 -33.76 14.56
CA GLU A 91 15.28 -34.06 15.42
C GLU A 91 16.27 -35.00 14.70
N ARG A 92 17.56 -34.70 14.80
CA ARG A 92 18.58 -35.75 14.79
C ARG A 92 19.77 -35.36 15.67
N SER A 93 19.95 -36.19 16.67
CA SER A 93 21.00 -36.26 17.67
C SER A 93 22.43 -36.44 17.16
N ARG A 94 23.36 -35.85 17.95
CA ARG A 94 24.73 -36.30 18.34
C ARG A 94 25.91 -36.09 17.37
N PRO A 95 27.19 -36.09 17.83
CA PRO A 95 27.76 -36.10 19.21
C PRO A 95 28.77 -34.95 19.47
N GLY A 96 29.27 -34.84 20.70
CA GLY A 96 30.35 -33.92 21.07
C GLY A 96 31.73 -34.39 20.63
N VAL A 97 32.64 -33.43 20.45
CA VAL A 97 34.09 -33.61 20.58
C VAL A 97 34.64 -32.30 21.15
N GLU A 98 35.33 -32.45 22.29
CA GLU A 98 36.30 -31.53 22.89
C GLU A 98 37.28 -30.89 21.88
N GLU A 99 37.79 -29.67 22.16
CA GLU A 99 39.16 -29.10 21.98
C GLU A 99 39.00 -27.57 22.28
N GLY A 100 39.61 -26.89 23.24
CA GLY A 100 40.93 -27.04 23.87
C GLY A 100 41.90 -26.00 23.29
N LEU A 101 42.32 -25.01 24.10
CA LEU A 101 43.53 -24.18 23.94
C LEU A 101 43.44 -23.05 22.88
N THR A 102 43.82 -21.78 23.06
CA THR A 102 44.63 -21.03 24.05
C THR A 102 44.16 -19.58 24.04
#